data_AF-A0A534N6E9-F1
#
_entry.id   AF-A0A534N6E9-F1
#
_cell.length_a   1.000
_cell.length_b   1.000
_cell.length_c   1.000
_cell.angle_alpha   90.00
_cell.angle_beta   90.00
_cell.angle_gamma   90.00
#
_symmetry.space_group_name_H-M   'P 1'
#
loop_
_entity.id
_entity.type
_entity.pdbx_description
1 polymer ?
#
loop_
_entity_poly.entity_id
_entity_poly.type
_entity_poly.pdbx_seq_one_letter_code
_entity_poly.pdbx_strand_id
1 'polypeptide(L)'
;MDRRRLVGLMIILGLFLLLVGAMLTDLSRTRVAGTEPPEAIAARENLGLVWGPLAGHWGMFFLVFGLLAAAVFMEDIDVFARLFLIILGFLALLLILASSTTIFGVP
;
A
#
# COMPACT_ATOMS: atom_id res chain seq x y z
N MET A 1 -19.92 0.46 14.49
CA MET A 1 -18.67 1.25 14.61
C MET A 1 -18.92 2.61 13.97
N ASP A 2 -18.45 3.71 14.56
CA ASP A 2 -18.61 5.05 13.98
C ASP A 2 -17.89 5.15 12.62
N ARG A 3 -18.50 5.82 11.63
CA ARG A 3 -17.97 5.99 10.27
C ARG A 3 -16.58 6.62 10.30
N ARG A 4 -16.35 7.56 11.21
CA ARG A 4 -15.02 8.18 11.42
C ARG A 4 -13.95 7.17 11.81
N ARG A 5 -14.31 6.21 12.67
CA ARG A 5 -13.40 5.13 13.09
C ARG A 5 -13.12 4.16 11.95
N LEU A 6 -14.11 3.86 11.11
CA LEU A 6 -13.90 3.04 9.92
C LEU A 6 -12.93 3.71 8.94
N VAL A 7 -13.13 5.00 8.64
CA VAL A 7 -12.23 5.78 7.79
C VAL A 7 -10.81 5.79 8.35
N GLY A 8 -10.66 6.12 9.64
CA GLY A 8 -9.35 6.11 10.30
C GLY A 8 -8.67 4.74 10.26
N LEU A 9 -9.43 3.67 10.48
CA LEU A 9 -8.92 2.30 10.43
C LEU A 9 -8.47 1.90 9.02
N MET A 10 -9.19 2.30 7.96
CA MET A 10 -8.77 2.05 6.58
C MET A 10 -7.45 2.76 6.26
N ILE A 11 -7.29 4.01 6.68
CA ILE A 11 -6.05 4.77 6.49
C ILE A 11 -4.90 4.11 7.26
N ILE A 12 -5.09 3.81 8.55
CA ILE A 12 -4.07 3.19 9.40
C ILE A 12 -3.66 1.82 8.85
N LEU A 13 -4.63 0.98 8.47
CA LEU A 13 -4.38 -0.32 7.88
C LEU A 13 -3.64 -0.19 6.54
N GLY A 14 -4.03 0.77 5.71
CA GLY A 14 -3.35 1.07 4.45
C GLY A 14 -1.88 1.43 4.66
N LEU A 15 -1.61 2.37 5.58
CA LEU A 15 -0.25 2.77 5.94
C LEU A 15 0.57 1.63 6.55
N PHE A 16 -0.06 0.79 7.38
CA PHE A 16 0.60 -0.38 7.95
C PHE A 16 0.98 -1.41 6.88
N LEU A 17 0.09 -1.71 5.95
CA LEU A 17 0.37 -2.63 4.84
C LEU A 17 1.45 -2.08 3.89
N LEU A 18 1.47 -0.76 3.65
CA LEU A 18 2.55 -0.11 2.92
C LEU A 18 3.91 -0.29 3.61
N LEU A 19 3.95 -0.07 4.94
CA LEU A 19 5.14 -0.31 5.74
C LEU A 19 5.60 -1.78 5.64
N VAL A 20 4.66 -2.73 5.77
CA VAL A 20 4.96 -4.16 5.65
C VAL A 20 5.49 -4.48 4.25
N GLY A 21 4.85 -3.99 3.19
CA GLY A 21 5.30 -4.21 1.81
C GLY A 21 6.72 -3.67 1.54
N ALA A 22 7.02 -2.48 2.05
CA ALA A 22 8.37 -1.90 1.99
C ALA A 22 9.39 -2.77 2.75
N MET A 23 9.08 -3.16 3.99
CA MET A 23 9.94 -4.01 4.81
C MET A 23 10.22 -5.36 4.14
N LEU A 24 9.22 -6.01 3.55
CA LEU A 24 9.41 -7.28 2.83
C LEU A 24 10.33 -7.11 1.62
N THR A 25 10.18 -6.01 0.89
CA THR A 25 11.02 -5.68 -0.27
C THR A 25 12.46 -5.36 0.15
N ASP A 26 12.65 -4.69 1.28
CA ASP A 26 13.99 -4.41 1.81
C ASP A 26 14.66 -5.68 2.33
N LEU A 27 13.90 -6.54 3.04
CA LEU A 27 14.37 -7.85 3.47
C LEU A 27 14.84 -8.71 2.30
N SER A 28 14.15 -8.64 1.15
CA SER A 28 14.55 -9.38 -0.05
C SER A 28 15.95 -8.99 -0.57
N ARG A 29 16.42 -7.78 -0.25
CA ARG A 29 17.72 -7.23 -0.68
C ARG A 29 18.82 -7.43 0.35
N THR A 30 18.48 -7.85 1.55
CA THR A 30 19.48 -8.13 2.59
C THR A 30 20.28 -9.39 2.24
N ARG A 31 21.61 -9.27 2.28
CA ARG A 31 22.51 -10.43 2.13
C ARG A 31 22.73 -11.05 3.49
N VAL A 32 22.35 -12.31 3.66
CA VAL A 32 22.73 -13.08 4.85
C VAL A 32 24.13 -13.63 4.64
N ALA A 33 25.00 -13.48 5.64
CA ALA A 33 26.36 -13.98 5.57
C ALA A 33 26.37 -15.51 5.67
N GLY A 34 26.94 -16.19 4.68
CA GLY A 34 27.11 -17.65 4.65
C GLY A 34 26.65 -18.28 3.33
N THR A 35 26.77 -19.60 3.24
CA THR A 35 26.20 -20.42 2.17
C THR A 35 24.73 -20.68 2.48
N GLU A 36 23.83 -19.83 1.96
CA GLU A 36 22.38 -20.09 2.00
C GLU A 36 22.05 -21.28 1.08
N PRO A 37 21.16 -22.20 1.51
CA PRO A 37 20.64 -23.23 0.62
C PRO A 37 19.82 -22.58 -0.52
N PRO A 38 19.77 -23.17 -1.72
CA PRO A 38 19.08 -22.57 -2.88
C PRO A 38 17.61 -22.21 -2.63
N GLU A 39 16.92 -23.01 -1.81
CA GLU A 39 15.52 -22.77 -1.43
C GLU A 39 15.34 -21.48 -0.62
N ALA A 40 16.30 -21.17 0.26
CA ALA A 40 16.26 -19.95 1.07
C ALA A 40 16.50 -18.69 0.20
N ILE A 41 17.33 -18.81 -0.84
CA ILE A 41 17.56 -17.73 -1.81
C ILE A 41 16.27 -17.43 -2.58
N ALA A 42 15.61 -18.47 -3.10
CA ALA A 42 14.34 -18.32 -3.83
C ALA A 42 13.23 -17.76 -2.94
N ALA A 43 13.15 -18.21 -1.67
CA ALA A 43 12.18 -17.67 -0.72
C ALA A 43 12.41 -16.18 -0.45
N ARG A 44 13.67 -15.74 -0.30
CA ARG A 44 14.01 -14.32 -0.14
C ARG A 44 13.66 -13.50 -1.38
N GLU A 45 13.96 -13.98 -2.58
CA GLU A 45 13.62 -13.27 -3.82
C GLU A 45 12.09 -13.09 -3.97
N ASN A 46 11.31 -14.12 -3.62
CA ASN A 46 9.84 -14.04 -3.62
C ASN A 46 9.29 -12.96 -2.68
N LEU A 47 10.00 -12.60 -1.59
CA LEU A 47 9.60 -11.49 -0.72
C LEU A 47 9.58 -10.16 -1.48
N GLY A 48 10.54 -9.94 -2.39
CA GLY A 48 10.63 -8.68 -3.16
C GLY A 48 9.83 -8.69 -4.45
N LEU A 49 9.65 -9.87 -5.06
CA LEU A 49 8.95 -9.99 -6.34
C LEU A 49 7.43 -10.16 -6.20
N VAL A 50 6.97 -10.80 -5.12
CA VAL A 50 5.56 -11.17 -4.97
C VAL A 50 4.98 -10.56 -3.70
N TRP A 51 5.52 -10.88 -2.54
CA TRP A 51 4.87 -10.56 -1.26
C TRP A 51 4.93 -9.08 -0.90
N GLY A 52 6.08 -8.43 -1.09
CA GLY A 52 6.28 -7.00 -0.89
C GLY A 52 5.35 -6.17 -1.79
N PRO A 53 5.37 -6.38 -3.12
CA PRO A 53 4.45 -5.74 -4.04
C PRO A 53 2.98 -6.02 -3.68
N LEU A 54 2.60 -7.25 -3.36
CA LEU A 54 1.22 -7.60 -3.00
C LEU A 54 0.73 -6.81 -1.77
N ALA A 55 1.51 -6.82 -0.68
CA ALA A 55 1.18 -6.07 0.53
C ALA A 55 1.13 -4.56 0.26
N GLY A 56 2.08 -4.04 -0.53
CA GLY A 56 2.10 -2.65 -0.97
C GLY A 56 0.84 -2.26 -1.74
N HIS A 57 0.37 -3.09 -2.68
CA HIS A 57 -0.86 -2.82 -3.43
C HIS A 57 -2.09 -2.75 -2.56
N TRP A 58 -2.28 -3.74 -1.67
CA TRP A 58 -3.37 -3.70 -0.72
C TRP A 58 -3.30 -2.45 0.15
N GLY A 59 -2.12 -2.09 0.65
CA GLY A 59 -1.90 -0.87 1.42
C GLY A 59 -2.30 0.40 0.67
N MET A 60 -1.88 0.52 -0.60
CA MET A 60 -2.25 1.66 -1.45
C MET A 60 -3.76 1.73 -1.70
N PHE A 61 -4.43 0.61 -1.97
CA PHE A 61 -5.88 0.59 -2.17
C PHE A 61 -6.64 0.97 -0.90
N PHE A 62 -6.26 0.43 0.26
CA PHE A 62 -6.85 0.81 1.54
C PHE A 62 -6.66 2.30 1.84
N LEU A 63 -5.49 2.86 1.51
CA LEU A 63 -5.22 4.29 1.65
C LEU A 63 -6.13 5.13 0.73
N VAL A 64 -6.22 4.78 -0.56
CA VAL A 64 -7.10 5.48 -1.52
C VAL A 64 -8.55 5.43 -1.08
N PHE A 65 -9.06 4.23 -0.74
CA PHE A 65 -10.42 4.10 -0.25
C PHE A 65 -10.64 4.87 1.05
N GLY A 66 -9.65 4.90 1.95
CA GLY A 66 -9.68 5.71 3.17
C GLY A 66 -9.77 7.21 2.89
N LEU A 67 -8.99 7.73 1.94
CA LEU A 67 -9.03 9.14 1.54
C LEU A 67 -10.37 9.52 0.89
N LEU A 68 -10.89 8.68 -0.01
CA LEU A 68 -12.19 8.92 -0.64
C LEU A 68 -13.33 8.82 0.39
N ALA A 69 -13.28 7.82 1.27
CA ALA A 69 -14.25 7.67 2.35
C ALA A 69 -14.20 8.86 3.33
N ALA A 70 -13.00 9.39 3.62
CA ALA A 70 -12.85 10.60 4.41
C ALA A 70 -13.53 11.80 3.74
N ALA A 71 -13.28 12.00 2.44
CA ALA A 71 -13.90 13.10 1.70
C ALA A 71 -15.43 13.01 1.61
N VAL A 72 -15.97 11.79 1.52
CA VAL A 72 -17.42 11.57 1.39
C VAL A 72 -18.13 11.62 2.74
N PHE A 73 -17.61 10.92 3.75
CA PHE A 73 -18.32 10.68 5.01
C PHE A 73 -17.96 11.64 6.15
N MET A 74 -16.86 12.38 6.05
CA MET A 74 -16.54 13.41 7.05
C MET A 74 -17.20 14.72 6.61
N GLU A 75 -18.39 14.98 7.13
CA GLU A 75 -19.17 16.17 6.72
C GLU A 75 -18.61 17.47 7.30
N ASP A 76 -17.99 17.41 8.48
CA ASP A 76 -17.48 18.57 9.23
C ASP A 76 -16.16 19.15 8.68
N ILE A 77 -15.57 18.56 7.64
CA ILE A 77 -14.33 19.07 7.05
C ILE A 77 -14.63 20.22 6.09
N ASP A 78 -13.71 21.18 6.05
CA ASP A 78 -13.76 22.28 5.10
C ASP A 78 -13.83 21.78 3.64
N VAL A 79 -14.53 22.53 2.79
CA VAL A 79 -14.76 22.21 1.38
C VAL A 79 -13.43 22.08 0.64
N PHE A 80 -12.45 22.93 0.95
CA PHE A 80 -11.12 22.85 0.34
C PHE A 80 -10.39 21.56 0.73
N ALA A 81 -10.43 21.18 2.00
CA ALA A 81 -9.84 19.92 2.47
C ALA A 81 -10.51 18.71 1.81
N ARG A 82 -11.84 18.75 1.66
CA ARG A 82 -12.59 17.70 0.97
C ARG A 82 -12.16 17.54 -0.49
N LEU A 83 -12.11 18.65 -1.23
CA LEU A 83 -11.65 18.65 -2.61
C LEU A 83 -10.21 18.16 -2.74
N PHE A 84 -9.34 18.58 -1.82
CA PHE A 84 -7.96 18.12 -1.76
C PHE A 84 -7.87 16.59 -1.57
N LEU A 85 -8.65 16.02 -0.64
CA LEU A 85 -8.68 14.57 -0.41
C LEU A 85 -9.16 13.79 -1.63
N ILE A 86 -10.15 14.31 -2.37
CA ILE A 86 -10.63 13.70 -3.62
C ILE A 86 -9.52 13.71 -4.68
N ILE A 87 -8.89 14.85 -4.90
CA ILE A 87 -7.79 14.99 -5.87
C ILE A 87 -6.64 14.06 -5.48
N LEU A 88 -6.25 14.05 -4.21
CA LEU A 88 -5.17 13.19 -3.70
C LEU A 88 -5.51 11.71 -3.87
N GLY A 89 -6.75 11.30 -3.55
CA GLY A 89 -7.21 9.93 -3.75
C GLY A 89 -7.18 9.52 -5.21
N PHE A 90 -7.59 10.40 -6.12
CA PHE A 90 -7.55 10.15 -7.55
C PHE A 90 -6.12 10.05 -8.10
N LEU A 91 -5.23 10.97 -7.72
CA LEU A 91 -3.82 10.92 -8.09
C LEU A 91 -3.15 9.64 -7.57
N ALA A 92 -3.43 9.25 -6.33
CA ALA A 92 -2.92 8.00 -5.76
C ALA A 92 -3.46 6.78 -6.52
N LEU A 93 -4.74 6.76 -6.91
CA LEU A 93 -5.30 5.69 -7.75
C LEU A 93 -4.58 5.58 -9.10
N LEU A 94 -4.34 6.71 -9.77
CA LEU A 94 -3.60 6.74 -11.03
C LEU A 94 -2.16 6.23 -10.84
N LEU A 95 -1.50 6.62 -9.75
CA LEU A 95 -0.15 6.16 -9.44
C LEU A 95 -0.10 4.64 -9.21
N ILE A 96 -1.10 4.08 -8.51
CA ILE A 96 -1.22 2.63 -8.33
C ILE A 96 -1.28 1.94 -9.69
N LEU A 97 -2.19 2.40 -10.55
CA LEU A 97 -2.36 1.81 -11.88
C LEU A 97 -1.10 1.93 -12.73
N ALA A 98 -0.40 3.07 -12.66
CA ALA A 98 0.83 3.29 -13.42
C ALA A 98 2.04 2.48 -12.90
N SER A 99 2.06 2.11 -11.61
CA SER A 99 3.19 1.43 -10.97
C SER A 99 2.96 -0.05 -10.70
N SER A 100 1.81 -0.60 -11.10
CA SER A 100 1.41 -1.93 -10.69
C SER A 100 2.08 -3.06 -11.47
N THR A 101 3.19 -3.56 -10.94
CA THR A 101 3.83 -4.79 -11.43
C THR A 101 3.01 -6.05 -11.14
N THR A 102 2.12 -6.03 -10.14
CA THR A 102 1.24 -7.17 -9.81
C THR A 102 0.03 -7.29 -10.73
N ILE A 103 -0.47 -6.17 -11.29
CA ILE A 103 -1.59 -6.19 -12.24
C ILE A 103 -1.09 -6.37 -13.67
N PHE A 104 0.01 -5.72 -14.04
CA PHE A 104 0.50 -5.67 -15.42
C PHE A 104 1.75 -6.53 -15.67
N GLY A 105 2.26 -7.21 -14.65
CA GLY A 105 3.50 -8.00 -14.73
C GLY A 105 4.75 -7.15 -14.53
N VAL A 106 5.87 -7.82 -14.27
CA VAL A 106 7.21 -7.21 -14.32
C VAL A 106 7.68 -7.29 -15.79
N PRO A 107 8.24 -6.22 -16.39
CA PRO A 107 8.92 -6.33 -17.68
C PRO A 107 10.14 -7.26 -17.61
#